data_AF-A0A2D5RUV9-F1
#
_entry.id   AF-A0A2D5RUV9-F1
#
_cell.length_a   1.000
_cell.length_b   1.000
_cell.length_c   1.000
_cell.angle_alpha   90.00
_cell.angle_beta   90.00
_cell.angle_gamma   90.00
#
_symmetry.space_group_name_H-M   'P 1'
#
loop_
_entity.id
_entity.type
_entity.pdbx_description
1 polymer ?
#
loop_
_entity_poly.entity_id
_entity_poly.type
_entity_poly.pdbx_seq_one_letter_code
_entity_poly.pdbx_strand_id
1 'polypeptide(L)' 'MADLEFTELALEMALTFAGDHVIHSKVEYDFHIEQIELCLLKNQTDSGYSDWFWSSACEAYEIKNDLPSKIMELYLKYSR' A
#
# COMPACT_ATOMS: atom_id res chain seq x y z
N MET A 1 -3.54 24.33 5.82
CA MET A 1 -4.31 23.70 6.91
C MET A 1 -5.18 22.57 6.36
N ALA A 2 -5.93 22.77 5.28
CA ALA A 2 -6.72 21.71 4.63
C ALA A 2 -5.91 20.48 4.17
N ASP A 3 -4.69 20.66 3.63
CA ASP A 3 -3.87 19.54 3.14
C ASP A 3 -3.40 18.60 4.27
N LEU A 4 -3.17 19.16 5.46
CA LEU A 4 -2.73 18.39 6.63
C LEU A 4 -3.86 17.52 7.18
N GLU A 5 -5.08 18.07 7.26
CA GLU A 5 -6.29 17.32 7.66
C GLU A 5 -6.59 16.19 6.67
N PHE A 6 -6.37 16.41 5.38
CA PHE A 6 -6.56 15.38 4.35
C PHE A 6 -5.52 14.26 4.46
N THR A 7 -4.24 14.60 4.68
CA THR A 7 -3.17 13.61 4.87
C THR A 7 -3.37 12.80 6.15
N GLU A 8 -3.83 13.42 7.24
CA GLU A 8 -4.14 12.72 8.50
C GLU A 8 -5.29 11.71 8.33
N LEU A 9 -6.37 12.11 7.64
CA LEU A 9 -7.48 11.20 7.35
C LEU A 9 -7.05 10.05 6.44
N ALA A 10 -6.25 10.33 5.40
CA ALA A 10 -5.73 9.30 4.50
C ALA A 10 -4.86 8.29 5.25
N LEU A 11 -4.02 8.77 6.18
CA LEU A 11 -3.20 7.91 7.02
C LEU A 11 -4.06 7.04 7.95
N GLU A 12 -5.08 7.62 8.59
CA GLU A 12 -5.99 6.88 9.47
C GLU A 12 -6.73 5.77 8.70
N MET A 13 -7.23 6.07 7.50
CA MET A 13 -7.88 5.09 6.63
C MET A 13 -6.90 3.97 6.25
N ALA A 14 -5.71 4.30 5.78
CA ALA A 14 -4.70 3.33 5.39
C ALA A 14 -4.31 2.41 6.56
N LEU A 15 -4.14 2.96 7.77
CA LEU A 15 -3.85 2.17 8.97
C LEU A 15 -5.03 1.27 9.37
N THR A 16 -6.26 1.76 9.26
CA THR A 16 -7.46 0.97 9.57
C THR A 16 -7.60 -0.23 8.62
N PHE A 17 -7.38 -0.01 7.32
CA PHE A 17 -7.47 -1.09 6.33
C PHE A 17 -6.27 -2.03 6.37
N ALA A 18 -5.07 -1.57 6.76
CA ALA A 18 -3.90 -2.44 6.93
C ALA A 18 -4.10 -3.49 8.03
N GLY A 19 -4.93 -3.19 9.05
CA GLY A 19 -5.10 -4.05 10.21
C GLY A 19 -3.77 -4.23 10.96
N ASP A 20 -3.37 -5.48 11.20
CA ASP A 20 -2.11 -5.81 11.89
C ASP A 20 -0.86 -5.75 11.00
N HIS A 21 -1.02 -5.46 9.70
CA HIS A 21 0.09 -5.40 8.75
C HIS A 21 0.85 -4.07 8.89
N VAL A 22 2.16 -4.16 9.08
CA VAL A 22 3.03 -2.98 9.24
C VAL A 22 4.29 -3.16 8.41
N ILE A 23 4.67 -2.11 7.69
CA ILE A 23 5.93 -2.03 6.96
C ILE A 23 6.95 -1.30 7.83
N HIS A 24 8.09 -1.96 8.11
CA HIS A 24 9.12 -1.43 9.00
C HIS A 24 10.35 -0.92 8.25
N SER A 25 10.50 -1.25 6.97
CA SER A 25 11.66 -0.85 6.19
C SER A 25 11.35 -0.65 4.71
N LYS A 26 12.24 0.07 4.02
CA LYS A 26 12.17 0.20 2.56
C LYS A 26 12.27 -1.15 1.85
N VAL A 27 13.03 -2.10 2.38
CA VAL A 27 13.19 -3.43 1.77
C VAL A 27 11.87 -4.20 1.83
N GLU A 28 11.18 -4.17 2.97
CA GLU A 28 9.84 -4.74 3.10
C GLU A 28 8.84 -4.03 2.19
N TYR A 29 8.87 -2.70 2.15
CA TYR A 29 8.03 -1.92 1.25
C TYR A 29 8.22 -2.35 -0.22
N ASP A 30 9.46 -2.40 -0.71
CA ASP A 30 9.75 -2.77 -2.09
C ASP A 30 9.30 -4.22 -2.39
N PHE A 31 9.48 -5.14 -1.45
CA PHE A 31 8.96 -6.52 -1.57
C PHE A 31 7.44 -6.55 -1.73
N HIS A 32 6.71 -5.81 -0.90
CA HIS A 32 5.24 -5.80 -0.95
C HIS A 32 4.71 -5.12 -2.22
N ILE A 33 5.38 -4.08 -2.73
CA ILE A 33 5.08 -3.47 -4.04
C ILE A 33 5.16 -4.52 -5.16
N GLU A 34 6.22 -5.32 -5.20
CA GLU A 34 6.38 -6.39 -6.20
C GLU A 34 5.28 -7.46 -6.06
N GLN A 35 4.96 -7.89 -4.84
CA GLN A 35 3.89 -8.87 -4.62
C GLN A 35 2.51 -8.35 -5.02
N ILE A 36 2.20 -7.08 -4.73
CA ILE A 36 0.94 -6.44 -5.13
C ILE A 36 0.85 -6.35 -6.66
N GLU A 37 1.93 -5.96 -7.34
CA GLU A 37 1.96 -5.98 -8.81
C GLU A 37 1.70 -7.38 -9.38
N LEU A 38 2.30 -8.42 -8.79
CA LEU A 38 2.02 -9.81 -9.17
C LEU A 38 0.56 -10.21 -8.93
N CYS A 39 -0.07 -9.75 -7.84
CA CYS A 39 -1.49 -9.98 -7.58
C CYS A 39 -2.37 -9.37 -8.66
N LEU A 40 -2.12 -8.10 -9.01
CA LEU A 40 -2.86 -7.39 -10.05
C LEU A 40 -2.69 -8.03 -11.43
N LEU A 41 -1.52 -8.62 -11.71
CA LEU A 41 -1.23 -9.38 -12.92
C LEU A 41 -1.77 -10.83 -12.90
N LYS A 42 -2.41 -11.28 -11.81
CA LYS A 42 -2.85 -12.67 -11.59
C LYS A 42 -1.71 -13.70 -11.68
N ASN A 43 -0.49 -13.26 -11.36
CA ASN A 43 0.74 -14.06 -11.40
C ASN A 43 1.31 -14.34 -10.00
N GLN A 44 0.64 -13.87 -8.96
CA GLN A 44 1.03 -14.16 -7.58
C GLN A 44 0.69 -15.63 -7.26
N THR A 45 1.61 -16.31 -6.58
CA THR A 45 1.53 -17.76 -6.33
C THR A 45 1.39 -18.17 -4.86
N ASP A 46 1.62 -17.26 -3.92
CA ASP A 46 1.38 -17.50 -2.49
C ASP A 46 -0.08 -17.17 -2.15
N SER A 47 -0.90 -18.21 -2.02
CA SER A 47 -2.33 -18.14 -1.68
C SER A 47 -2.64 -17.51 -0.31
N GLY A 48 -1.64 -17.34 0.56
CA GLY A 48 -1.80 -16.64 1.83
C GLY A 48 -1.62 -15.13 1.73
N TYR A 49 -1.09 -14.63 0.60
CA TYR A 49 -0.88 -13.22 0.38
C TYR A 49 -2.20 -12.50 0.08
N SER A 50 -2.49 -11.44 0.83
CA SER A 50 -3.62 -10.55 0.57
C SER A 50 -3.10 -9.19 0.13
N ASP A 51 -3.25 -8.90 -1.17
CA ASP A 51 -2.93 -7.59 -1.73
C ASP A 51 -3.75 -6.47 -1.10
N TRP A 52 -4.97 -6.74 -0.66
CA TRP A 52 -5.83 -5.73 -0.04
C TRP A 52 -5.21 -5.14 1.24
N PHE A 53 -4.82 -5.99 2.21
CA PHE A 53 -4.21 -5.51 3.45
C PHE A 53 -2.82 -4.91 3.23
N TRP A 54 -2.00 -5.56 2.40
CA TRP A 54 -0.63 -5.09 2.16
C TRP A 54 -0.57 -3.81 1.35
N SER A 55 -1.54 -3.55 0.45
CA SER A 55 -1.62 -2.27 -0.26
C SER A 55 -1.87 -1.12 0.71
N SER A 56 -2.78 -1.28 1.67
CA SER A 56 -3.02 -0.25 2.69
C SER A 56 -1.83 -0.07 3.64
N ALA A 57 -1.10 -1.13 3.96
CA ALA A 57 0.14 -1.02 4.74
C ALA A 57 1.23 -0.24 3.97
N CYS A 58 1.34 -0.45 2.66
CA CYS A 58 2.23 0.32 1.78
C CYS A 58 1.79 1.79 1.65
N GLU A 59 0.50 2.09 1.51
CA GLU A 59 -0.02 3.47 1.49
C GLU A 59 0.30 4.21 2.81
N ALA A 60 0.09 3.54 3.96
CA ALA A 60 0.44 4.12 5.25
C ALA A 60 1.95 4.39 5.37
N TYR A 61 2.79 3.50 4.83
CA TYR A 61 4.23 3.70 4.78
C TYR A 61 4.62 4.88 3.88
N GLU A 62 4.00 5.01 2.70
CA GLU A 62 4.22 6.11 1.78
C GLU A 62 3.90 7.46 2.44
N ILE A 63 2.73 7.57 3.08
CA ILE A 63 2.29 8.79 3.75
C ILE A 63 3.23 9.16 4.91
N LYS A 64 3.57 8.21 5.79
CA LYS A 64 4.46 8.45 6.94
C LYS A 64 5.87 8.91 6.55
N ASN A 65 6.31 8.58 5.35
CA ASN A 65 7.66 8.86 4.86
C ASN A 65 7.68 9.91 3.73
N ASP A 66 6.54 10.56 3.44
CA ASP A 66 6.41 11.54 2.35
C ASP A 66 6.91 11.00 1.00
N LEU A 67 6.51 9.77 0.66
CA LEU A 67 6.89 9.08 -0.58
C LEU A 67 5.82 9.24 -1.67
N PRO A 68 6.19 9.09 -2.95
CA PRO A 68 5.23 9.00 -4.04
C PRO A 68 4.22 7.88 -3.84
N SER A 69 2.98 8.10 -4.27
CA SER A 69 1.86 7.15 -4.13
C SER A 69 1.93 5.99 -5.14
N LYS A 70 2.90 5.08 -5.00
CA LYS A 70 3.09 3.97 -5.96
C LYS A 70 1.93 2.98 -5.96
N ILE A 71 1.29 2.76 -4.82
CA ILE A 71 0.09 1.90 -4.76
C ILE A 71 -0.99 2.44 -5.69
N MET A 72 -1.28 3.73 -5.61
CA MET A 72 -2.24 4.39 -6.50
C MET A 72 -1.84 4.23 -7.98
N GLU A 73 -0.55 4.40 -8.30
CA GLU A 73 -0.04 4.20 -9.67
C GLU A 73 -0.26 2.76 -10.18
N LEU A 74 0.00 1.75 -9.34
CA LEU A 74 -0.20 0.34 -9.69
C LEU A 74 -1.68 0.02 -9.95
N TYR A 75 -2.58 0.46 -9.08
CA TYR A 75 -4.02 0.25 -9.28
C TYR A 75 -4.51 0.96 -10.54
N LEU A 76 -4.14 2.22 -10.78
CA LEU A 76 -4.50 2.93 -12.01
C LEU A 76 -3.98 2.24 -13.28
N LYS A 77 -2.82 1.58 -13.20
CA LYS A 77 -2.21 0.87 -14.32
C LYS A 77 -2.91 -0.46 -14.62
N TYR A 78 -3.30 -1.22 -13.59
CA TYR A 78 -3.68 -2.63 -13.75
C TYR A 78 -5.13 -2.98 -13.35
N SER A 79 -5.86 -2.13 -12.62
CA SER A 79 -7.21 -2.45 -12.13
C SER A 79 -8.34 -2.30 -13.19
N ARG A 80 -8.07 -2.66 -14.45
CA ARG A 80 -9.06 -2.64 -15.55
C ARG A 80 -9.80 -3.96 -15.71
#